data_AF-A0AAV0XUE4-F1
#
_entry.id   AF-A0AAV0XUE4-F1
#
_cell.length_a   1.000
_cell.length_b   1.000
_cell.length_c   1.000
_cell.angle_alpha   90.00
_cell.angle_beta   90.00
_cell.angle_gamma   90.00
#
_symmetry.space_group_name_H-M   'P 1'
#
loop_
_entity.id
_entity.type
_entity.pdbx_description
1 polymer ?
#
loop_
_entity_poly.entity_id
_entity_poly.type
_entity_poly.pdbx_seq_one_letter_code
_entity_poly.pdbx_strand_id
1 'polypeptide(L)'
;MYRVRPTHNQMKCLVDLMAHDPQLCSSKFTQSFTHKIAQQRWESIAVQLNSLPGAEKDWHKWKKTWQDTRNITKSKAAAIKRHLGGTGGGPVAQLGLTFWGGCSPT
;
A
#
# COMPACT_ATOMS: atom_id res chain seq x y z
N MET A 1 -0.73 10.78 -15.82
CA MET A 1 0.71 10.64 -15.52
C MET A 1 1.04 9.16 -15.33
N TYR A 2 1.81 8.57 -16.25
CA TYR A 2 2.21 7.16 -16.18
C TYR A 2 3.08 6.93 -14.93
N ARG A 3 2.66 6.00 -14.05
CA ARG A 3 3.47 5.58 -12.91
C ARG A 3 4.54 4.62 -13.44
N VAL A 4 5.79 5.09 -13.55
CA VAL A 4 6.92 4.20 -13.89
C VAL A 4 7.04 3.14 -12.80
N ARG A 5 6.90 1.87 -13.17
CA ARG A 5 6.99 0.76 -12.22
C ARG A 5 8.48 0.53 -11.88
N PRO A 6 8.86 0.51 -10.59
CA PRO A 6 10.20 0.12 -10.22
C PRO A 6 10.47 -1.33 -10.63
N THR A 7 11.72 -1.63 -10.94
CA THR A 7 12.14 -3.01 -11.26
C THR A 7 12.09 -3.89 -10.01
N HIS A 8 12.13 -5.20 -10.20
CA HIS A 8 12.15 -6.15 -9.07
C HIS A 8 13.37 -5.90 -8.17
N ASN A 9 14.56 -5.67 -8.74
CA ASN A 9 15.77 -5.38 -7.95
C ASN A 9 15.62 -4.11 -7.12
N GLN A 10 15.05 -3.04 -7.71
CA GLN A 10 14.77 -1.81 -6.97
C GLN A 10 13.77 -2.04 -5.84
N MET A 11 12.71 -2.83 -6.07
CA MET A 11 11.75 -3.15 -5.00
C MET A 11 12.36 -4.00 -3.89
N LYS A 12 13.19 -4.99 -4.24
CA LYS A 12 13.89 -5.82 -3.25
C LYS A 12 14.83 -4.97 -2.38
N CYS A 13 15.61 -4.09 -3.01
CA CYS A 13 16.50 -3.17 -2.30
C CYS A 13 15.72 -2.18 -1.42
N LEU A 14 14.59 -1.66 -1.92
CA LEU A 14 13.71 -0.79 -1.11
C LEU A 14 13.20 -1.52 0.13
N VAL A 15 12.73 -2.76 0.00
CA VAL A 15 12.24 -3.55 1.15
C VAL A 15 13.36 -3.81 2.17
N ASP A 16 14.55 -4.15 1.68
CA ASP A 16 15.72 -4.41 2.53
C ASP A 16 16.15 -3.17 3.33
N LEU A 17 16.26 -2.01 2.67
CA LEU A 17 16.60 -0.74 3.32
C LEU A 17 15.57 -0.33 4.37
N MET A 18 14.28 -0.56 4.10
CA MET A 18 13.21 -0.27 5.05
C MET A 18 13.15 -1.28 6.21
N ALA A 19 13.59 -2.53 6.00
CA ALA A 19 13.71 -3.53 7.05
C ALA A 19 14.86 -3.20 8.03
N HIS A 20 15.96 -2.65 7.51
CA HIS A 20 17.09 -2.16 8.32
C HIS A 20 16.75 -0.90 9.13
N ASP A 21 15.81 -0.06 8.67
CA ASP A 21 15.39 1.17 9.36
C ASP A 21 13.89 1.13 9.77
N PRO A 22 13.54 0.41 10.86
CA PRO A 22 12.16 0.32 11.32
C PRO A 22 11.63 1.65 11.87
N GLN A 23 12.50 2.58 12.24
CA GLN A 23 12.12 3.93 12.70
C GLN A 23 11.54 4.74 11.54
N LEU A 24 12.12 4.65 10.35
CA LEU A 24 11.57 5.25 9.13
C LEU A 24 10.22 4.65 8.71
N CYS A 25 10.00 3.36 9.01
CA CYS A 25 8.74 2.67 8.80
C CYS A 25 7.64 3.06 9.81
N SER A 26 8.05 3.45 11.01
CA SER A 26 7.16 3.74 12.12
C SER A 26 6.64 5.17 12.00
N SER A 27 5.32 5.35 12.10
CA SER A 27 4.71 6.69 12.17
C SER A 27 4.95 7.38 13.51
N LYS A 28 5.74 6.77 14.41
CA LYS A 28 6.07 7.33 15.73
C LYS A 28 7.34 8.15 15.62
N PHE A 29 7.18 9.45 15.41
CA PHE A 29 8.26 10.41 15.55
C PHE A 29 8.59 10.56 17.03
N THR A 30 9.82 10.25 17.42
CA THR A 30 10.36 10.51 18.76
C THR A 30 11.14 11.81 18.77
N GLN A 31 11.50 12.32 19.94
CA GLN A 31 12.29 13.55 20.07
C GLN A 31 13.63 13.47 19.32
N SER A 32 14.19 12.26 19.17
CA SER A 32 15.41 11.98 18.41
C SER A 32 15.19 11.72 16.92
N PHE A 33 13.94 11.50 16.47
CA PHE A 33 13.60 11.20 15.08
C PHE A 33 12.65 12.26 14.51
N THR A 34 13.23 13.36 14.04
CA THR A 34 12.49 14.46 13.43
C THR A 34 12.20 14.19 11.94
N HIS A 35 11.21 14.89 11.38
CA HIS A 35 10.92 14.87 9.95
C HIS A 35 12.15 15.11 9.06
N LYS A 36 13.08 15.98 9.46
CA LYS A 36 14.32 16.25 8.75
C LYS A 36 15.22 15.01 8.62
N ILE A 37 15.34 14.23 9.70
CA ILE A 37 16.11 12.97 9.69
C ILE A 37 15.42 11.95 8.79
N ALA A 38 14.10 11.82 8.90
CA ALA A 38 13.33 10.95 8.02
C ALA A 38 13.53 11.31 6.54
N GLN A 39 13.51 12.60 6.20
CA GLN A 39 13.75 13.09 4.85
C GLN A 39 15.16 12.72 4.35
N GLN A 40 16.20 12.98 5.15
CA GLN A 40 17.58 12.63 4.78
C GLN A 40 17.76 11.13 4.53
N ARG A 41 17.11 10.29 5.34
CA ARG A 41 17.11 8.83 5.14
C ARG A 41 16.44 8.44 3.83
N TRP A 42 15.26 9.00 3.55
CA TRP A 42 14.56 8.78 2.28
C TRP A 42 15.35 9.24 1.06
N GLU A 43 16.09 10.34 1.19
CA GLU A 43 16.95 10.87 0.13
C GLU A 43 18.12 9.93 -0.16
N SER A 44 18.79 9.42 0.89
CA SER A 44 19.84 8.40 0.74
C SER A 44 19.31 7.10 0.11
N ILE A 45 18.12 6.65 0.50
CA ILE A 45 17.46 5.49 -0.13
C ILE A 45 17.18 5.77 -1.62
N ALA A 46 16.68 6.95 -1.96
CA ALA A 46 16.40 7.32 -3.34
C ALA A 46 17.67 7.30 -4.20
N VAL A 47 18.79 7.82 -3.68
CA VAL A 47 20.09 7.77 -4.37
C VAL A 47 20.51 6.33 -4.62
N GLN A 48 20.45 5.46 -3.61
CA GLN A 48 20.80 4.04 -3.78
C GLN A 48 19.93 3.31 -4.81
N LEU A 49 18.62 3.61 -4.83
CA LEU A 49 17.68 3.01 -5.79
C LEU A 49 17.83 3.55 -7.21
N ASN A 50 18.18 4.83 -7.35
CA ASN A 50 18.44 5.47 -8.65
C ASN A 50 19.81 5.04 -9.22
N SER A 51 20.75 4.62 -8.37
CA SER A 51 22.00 3.97 -8.83
C SER A 51 21.77 2.61 -9.49
N LEU A 52 20.59 1.99 -9.28
CA LEU A 52 20.22 0.75 -9.96
C LEU A 52 19.57 1.06 -11.32
N PRO A 53 19.85 0.26 -12.36
CA PRO A 53 19.21 0.43 -13.66
C PRO A 53 17.70 0.17 -13.54
N GLY A 54 16.89 1.13 -14.00
CA GLY A 54 15.44 1.03 -13.95
C GLY A 54 14.73 2.37 -13.82
N ALA A 55 13.92 2.52 -12.77
CA ALA A 55 13.12 3.71 -12.55
C ALA A 55 13.89 4.76 -11.74
N GLU A 56 14.12 5.93 -12.30
CA GLU A 56 14.66 7.08 -11.59
C GLU A 56 13.52 7.88 -10.96
N LYS A 57 13.58 8.04 -9.63
CA LYS A 57 12.50 8.67 -8.86
C LYS A 57 13.04 9.48 -7.69
N ASP A 58 12.32 10.55 -7.38
CA ASP A 58 12.52 11.34 -6.17
C ASP A 58 12.16 10.56 -4.91
N TRP A 59 12.75 10.97 -3.78
CA TRP A 59 12.47 10.41 -2.46
C TRP A 59 10.96 10.40 -2.12
N HIS A 60 10.22 11.42 -2.55
CA HIS A 60 8.77 11.52 -2.31
C HIS A 60 7.99 10.44 -3.09
N LYS A 61 8.42 10.11 -4.31
CA LYS A 61 7.84 9.04 -5.13
C LYS A 61 8.21 7.66 -4.59
N TRP A 62 9.43 7.49 -4.07
CA TRP A 62 9.85 6.26 -3.39
C TRP A 62 9.06 6.02 -2.11
N LYS A 63 8.88 7.05 -1.28
CA LYS A 63 8.02 7.00 -0.09
C LYS A 63 6.60 6.56 -0.43
N LYS A 64 6.00 7.14 -1.47
CA LYS A 64 4.67 6.72 -1.95
C LYS A 64 4.68 5.27 -2.45
N THR A 65 5.70 4.87 -3.19
CA THR A 65 5.86 3.49 -3.70
C THR A 65 5.92 2.48 -2.54
N TRP A 66 6.65 2.81 -1.47
CA TRP A 66 6.70 2.00 -0.26
C TRP A 66 5.33 1.89 0.43
N GLN A 67 4.62 3.00 0.58
CA GLN A 67 3.25 3.00 1.15
C GLN A 67 2.29 2.14 0.33
N ASP A 68 2.30 2.28 -1.00
CA ASP A 68 1.51 1.47 -1.93
C ASP A 68 1.86 -0.01 -1.76
N THR A 69 3.16 -0.34 -1.67
CA THR A 69 3.64 -1.72 -1.46
C THR A 69 3.15 -2.32 -0.15
N ARG A 70 3.22 -1.57 0.97
CA ARG A 70 2.68 -2.02 2.27
C ARG A 70 1.18 -2.24 2.22
N ASN A 71 0.44 -1.38 1.53
CA ASN A 71 -1.01 -1.53 1.36
C ASN A 71 -1.35 -2.76 0.50
N ILE A 72 -0.62 -2.99 -0.59
CA ILE A 72 -0.76 -4.19 -1.42
C ILE A 72 -0.47 -5.45 -0.60
N THR A 73 0.55 -5.46 0.26
CA THR A 73 0.86 -6.61 1.12
C THR A 73 -0.24 -6.87 2.16
N LYS A 74 -0.85 -5.82 2.74
CA LYS A 74 -2.06 -5.97 3.58
C LYS A 74 -3.24 -6.51 2.78
N SER A 75 -3.47 -6.04 1.56
CA SER A 75 -4.54 -6.53 0.69
C SER A 75 -4.32 -7.96 0.22
N LYS A 76 -3.07 -8.39 -0.03
CA LYS A 76 -2.71 -9.78 -0.35
C LYS A 76 -2.84 -10.68 0.87
N ALA A 77 -2.40 -10.24 2.05
CA ALA A 77 -2.61 -10.99 3.29
C ALA A 77 -4.09 -11.07 3.68
N ALA A 78 -4.87 -10.01 3.44
CA ALA A 78 -6.33 -10.01 3.59
C ALA A 78 -7.00 -10.89 2.55
N ALA A 79 -6.55 -10.90 1.29
CA ALA A 79 -7.03 -11.81 0.27
C ALA A 79 -6.70 -13.26 0.62
N ILE A 80 -5.46 -13.56 1.05
CA ILE A 80 -5.06 -14.90 1.51
C ILE A 80 -5.86 -15.31 2.76
N LYS A 81 -6.08 -14.42 3.73
CA LYS A 81 -7.00 -14.68 4.87
C LYS A 81 -8.45 -14.90 4.42
N ARG A 82 -8.93 -14.18 3.40
CA ARG A 82 -10.25 -14.38 2.79
C ARG A 82 -10.34 -15.70 2.03
N HIS A 83 -9.25 -16.13 1.38
CA HIS A 83 -9.18 -17.40 0.66
C HIS A 83 -9.01 -18.61 1.59
N LEU A 84 -8.38 -18.44 2.76
CA LEU A 84 -8.21 -19.49 3.77
C LEU A 84 -9.35 -19.57 4.79
N GLY A 85 -10.27 -18.59 4.80
CA GLY A 85 -11.20 -18.34 5.92
C GLY A 85 -12.68 -18.26 5.58
N GLY A 86 -13.16 -18.87 4.49
CA GLY A 86 -14.60 -19.06 4.33
C GLY A 86 -15.11 -18.96 2.89
N THR A 87 -15.39 -20.12 2.32
CA THR A 87 -16.55 -20.28 1.44
C THR A 87 -17.80 -19.91 2.25
N GLY A 88 -18.58 -18.93 1.80
CA GLY A 88 -19.90 -18.63 2.37
C GLY A 88 -20.16 -17.14 2.54
N GLY A 89 -20.92 -16.56 1.62
CA GLY A 89 -21.54 -15.24 1.80
C GLY A 89 -21.46 -14.33 0.58
N GLY A 90 -22.11 -14.69 -0.52
CA GLY A 90 -22.83 -13.68 -1.31
C GLY A 90 -24.30 -13.67 -0.89
N PRO A 91 -25.17 -12.85 -1.51
CA PRO A 91 -25.10 -11.39 -1.70
C PRO A 91 -26.41 -10.74 -1.17
N VAL A 92 -26.58 -9.42 -1.29
CA VAL A 92 -27.92 -8.89 -1.59
C VAL A 92 -27.84 -7.67 -2.50
N ALA A 93 -28.43 -7.86 -3.67
CA ALA A 93 -28.73 -6.84 -4.66
C ALA A 93 -29.81 -5.89 -4.14
N GLN A 94 -29.66 -4.59 -4.41
CA GLN A 94 -30.82 -3.70 -4.46
C GLN A 94 -30.63 -2.70 -5.59
N LEU A 95 -30.94 -3.17 -6.80
CA LEU A 95 -31.29 -2.32 -7.93
C LEU A 95 -32.80 -2.52 -8.12
N GLY A 96 -33.57 -1.44 -7.99
CA GLY A 96 -35.04 -1.49 -7.98
C GLY A 96 -35.64 -1.78 -9.35
N LEU A 97 -36.89 -2.26 -9.36
CA LEU A 97 -38.03 -1.67 -10.07
C LEU A 97 -39.30 -2.53 -9.84
N THR A 98 -40.41 -1.82 -9.59
CA THR A 98 -41.81 -2.06 -10.03
C THR A 98 -42.65 -3.25 -9.52
N PHE A 99 -43.65 -2.88 -8.69
CA PHE A 99 -45.11 -2.92 -8.96
C PHE A 99 -45.92 -4.24 -8.83
N TRP A 100 -46.96 -4.14 -7.97
CA TRP A 100 -48.29 -4.80 -7.95
C TRP A 100 -48.48 -6.16 -7.23
N GLY A 101 -49.37 -6.16 -6.23
CA GLY A 101 -49.96 -7.37 -5.65
C GLY A 101 -50.43 -7.16 -4.21
N GLY A 102 -51.67 -6.72 -4.03
CA GLY A 102 -52.20 -6.21 -2.76
C GLY A 102 -52.45 -7.24 -1.66
N CYS A 103 -52.60 -6.71 -0.44
CA CYS A 103 -53.63 -7.13 0.51
C CYS A 103 -53.76 -6.05 1.60
N SER A 104 -54.95 -5.45 1.67
CA SER A 104 -55.34 -4.34 2.55
C SER A 104 -55.43 -4.77 4.03
N PRO A 105 -55.34 -3.82 4.98
CA PRO A 105 -55.70 -4.04 6.37
C PRO A 105 -57.13 -3.58 6.66
N THR A 106 -57.86 -4.38 7.45
CA THR A 106 -58.89 -3.95 8.41
C THR A 106 -58.96 -4.99 9.51
#